data_AF-A0A7W8EUN9-F1
#
_entry.id   AF-A0A7W8EUN9-F1
#
_cell.length_a   1.000
_cell.length_b   1.000
_cell.length_c   1.000
_cell.angle_alpha   90.00
_cell.angle_beta   90.00
_cell.angle_gamma   90.00
#
_symmetry.space_group_name_H-M   'P 1'
#
loop_
_entity.id
_entity.type
_entity.pdbx_description
1 polymer ?
#
loop_
_entity_poly.entity_id
_entity_poly.type
_entity_poly.pdbx_seq_one_letter_code
_entity_poly.pdbx_strand_id
1 'polypeptide(L)'
;MQASQPTPPFDFPAARRLREALGMAPGHVAYGMRAGYGLTHITADTVSAWERGLATPTAAELTALAATLWCSPGELMGAPRTLREHRLARALAPEDVARGAGVELQAYLRMEETDQWRGSDRQSAALAHTLRLTLPDFIAVTGRADRLAELLRSAVTTRWQGYVRPVSKLLAVDKRTVEGPLRRLHEEYQSRMVRTLSWGGGASADASGHAGRDFLDRVLDHFWPLVPGHL
;
A
#
# COMPACT_ATOMS: atom_id res chain seq x y z
N MET A 1 -10.42 17.21 -23.68
CA MET A 1 -11.05 16.07 -22.98
C MET A 1 -10.15 15.72 -21.81
N GLN A 2 -10.51 16.11 -20.59
CA GLN A 2 -9.75 15.70 -19.40
C GLN A 2 -10.03 14.22 -19.18
N ALA A 3 -8.98 13.39 -19.21
CA ALA A 3 -9.10 11.99 -18.81
C ALA A 3 -9.67 11.96 -17.40
N SER A 4 -10.80 11.27 -17.20
CA SER A 4 -11.39 11.02 -15.89
C SER A 4 -10.36 10.30 -15.04
N GLN A 5 -9.68 11.06 -14.18
CA GLN A 5 -8.66 10.51 -13.31
C GLN A 5 -9.33 9.50 -12.37
N PRO A 6 -8.74 8.30 -12.19
CA PRO A 6 -9.32 7.30 -11.30
C PRO A 6 -9.47 7.90 -9.91
N THR A 7 -10.67 7.76 -9.34
CA THR A 7 -11.00 8.25 -8.01
C THR A 7 -10.12 7.57 -6.98
N PRO A 8 -9.41 8.31 -6.11
CA PRO A 8 -8.65 7.71 -5.03
C PRO A 8 -9.56 6.90 -4.09
N PRO A 9 -9.03 5.88 -3.39
CA PRO A 9 -9.78 5.17 -2.37
C PRO A 9 -10.19 6.16 -1.28
N PHE A 10 -11.47 6.23 -0.95
CA PHE A 10 -12.02 7.19 -0.01
C PHE A 10 -12.72 6.47 1.15
N ASP A 11 -12.37 6.84 2.39
CA ASP A 11 -12.97 6.31 3.61
C ASP A 11 -14.17 7.20 4.00
N PHE A 12 -15.36 6.80 3.52
CA PHE A 12 -16.60 7.52 3.77
C PHE A 12 -16.90 7.69 5.27
N PRO A 13 -16.80 6.63 6.10
CA PRO A 13 -16.94 6.77 7.54
C PRO A 13 -15.93 7.73 8.19
N ALA A 14 -14.67 7.77 7.74
CA ALA A 14 -13.66 8.68 8.29
C ALA A 14 -14.02 10.15 8.05
N ALA A 15 -14.45 10.48 6.83
CA ALA A 15 -14.89 11.83 6.49
C ALA A 15 -16.00 12.33 7.43
N ARG A 16 -17.01 11.48 7.67
CA ARG A 16 -18.10 11.78 8.60
C ARG A 16 -17.60 11.97 10.02
N ARG A 17 -16.77 11.05 10.54
CA ARG A 17 -16.23 11.13 11.91
C ARG A 17 -15.42 12.41 12.13
N LEU A 18 -14.56 12.78 11.18
CA LEU A 18 -13.72 13.98 11.27
C LEU A 18 -14.58 15.25 11.24
N ARG A 19 -15.59 15.32 10.36
CA ARG A 19 -16.53 16.43 10.33
C ARG A 19 -17.30 16.57 11.65
N GLU A 20 -17.83 15.47 12.17
CA GLU A 20 -18.60 15.45 13.42
C GLU A 20 -17.73 15.84 14.62
N ALA A 21 -16.45 15.44 14.66
CA ALA A 21 -15.50 15.83 15.69
C ALA A 21 -15.24 17.35 15.72
N LEU A 22 -15.35 18.03 14.58
CA LEU A 22 -15.25 19.49 14.46
C LEU A 22 -16.59 20.21 14.72
N GLY A 23 -17.68 19.48 15.00
CA GLY A 23 -19.02 20.07 15.18
C GLY A 23 -19.59 20.71 13.90
N MET A 24 -19.06 20.36 12.72
CA MET A 24 -19.47 20.97 11.46
C MET A 24 -20.68 20.26 10.85
N ALA A 25 -21.64 21.02 10.33
CA ALA A 25 -22.67 20.49 9.43
C ALA A 25 -22.09 20.30 8.01
N PRO A 26 -22.65 19.40 7.18
CA PRO A 26 -22.21 19.23 5.78
C PRO A 26 -22.21 20.54 4.98
N GLY A 27 -23.14 21.47 5.29
CA GLY A 27 -23.18 22.80 4.69
C GLY A 27 -21.99 23.69 5.03
N HIS A 28 -21.43 23.59 6.24
CA HIS A 28 -20.21 24.33 6.61
C HIS A 28 -19.01 23.86 5.80
N VAL A 29 -18.88 22.55 5.59
CA VAL A 29 -17.82 21.95 4.78
C VAL A 29 -17.96 22.37 3.32
N ALA A 30 -19.17 22.25 2.75
CA ALA A 30 -19.44 22.66 1.38
C ALA A 30 -19.18 24.16 1.16
N TYR A 31 -19.50 25.00 2.15
CA TYR A 31 -19.13 26.41 2.11
C TYR A 31 -17.61 26.61 2.12
N GLY A 32 -16.87 25.94 3.02
CA GLY A 32 -15.41 26.02 3.09
C GLY A 32 -14.72 25.61 1.79
N MET A 33 -15.15 24.51 1.18
CA MET A 33 -14.63 24.05 -0.11
C MET A 33 -14.92 25.03 -1.26
N ARG A 34 -16.11 25.64 -1.27
CA ARG A 34 -16.45 26.65 -2.28
C ARG A 34 -15.65 27.93 -2.11
N ALA A 35 -15.60 28.46 -0.89
CA ALA A 35 -14.96 29.73 -0.59
C ALA A 35 -13.42 29.65 -0.67
N GLY A 36 -12.84 28.55 -0.18
CA GLY A 36 -11.38 28.36 -0.12
C GLY A 36 -10.76 27.79 -1.39
N TYR A 37 -11.51 26.97 -2.14
CA TYR A 37 -10.96 26.19 -3.26
C TYR A 37 -11.70 26.40 -4.59
N GLY A 38 -12.70 27.29 -4.63
CA GLY A 38 -13.43 27.62 -5.86
C GLY A 38 -14.29 26.48 -6.40
N LEU A 39 -14.55 25.43 -5.62
CA LEU A 39 -15.31 24.25 -6.02
C LEU A 39 -16.83 24.51 -5.95
N THR A 40 -17.31 25.47 -6.77
CA THR A 40 -18.66 26.05 -6.70
C THR A 40 -19.81 25.04 -6.80
N HIS A 41 -19.56 23.88 -7.41
CA HIS A 41 -20.53 22.78 -7.56
C HIS A 41 -20.74 21.95 -6.30
N ILE A 42 -19.90 22.07 -5.28
CA ILE A 42 -20.02 21.31 -4.04
C ILE A 42 -21.14 21.86 -3.17
N THR A 43 -22.11 21.01 -2.82
CA THR A 43 -23.23 21.33 -1.93
C THR A 43 -23.21 20.48 -0.66
N ALA A 44 -24.07 20.83 0.32
CA ALA A 44 -24.26 20.01 1.51
C ALA A 44 -24.70 18.57 1.18
N ASP A 45 -25.49 18.42 0.10
CA ASP A 45 -25.92 17.11 -0.40
C ASP A 45 -24.77 16.33 -1.02
N THR A 46 -23.84 17.00 -1.72
CA THR A 46 -22.62 16.37 -2.23
C THR A 46 -21.79 15.78 -1.09
N VAL A 47 -21.54 16.56 -0.05
CA VAL A 47 -20.81 16.11 1.14
C VAL A 47 -21.53 14.94 1.83
N SER A 48 -22.85 15.04 1.97
CA SER A 48 -23.67 13.96 2.56
C SER A 48 -23.69 12.70 1.69
N ALA A 49 -23.63 12.83 0.37
CA ALA A 49 -23.56 11.71 -0.57
C ALA A 49 -22.20 10.99 -0.47
N TRP A 50 -21.11 11.75 -0.33
CA TRP A 50 -19.80 11.18 -0.02
C TRP A 50 -19.84 10.40 1.29
N GLU A 51 -20.27 11.01 2.39
CA GLU A 51 -20.30 10.34 3.71
C GLU A 51 -21.14 9.05 3.76
N ARG A 52 -22.14 8.93 2.87
CA ARG A 52 -23.00 7.73 2.73
C ARG A 52 -22.48 6.72 1.70
N GLY A 53 -21.36 6.99 1.03
CA GLY A 53 -20.84 6.12 -0.03
C GLY A 53 -21.66 6.13 -1.32
N LEU A 54 -22.49 7.15 -1.55
CA LEU A 54 -23.31 7.29 -2.75
C LEU A 54 -22.56 7.96 -3.91
N ALA A 55 -21.45 8.65 -3.60
CA ALA A 55 -20.54 9.25 -4.55
C ALA A 55 -19.13 9.25 -3.97
N THR A 56 -18.12 9.47 -4.80
CA THR A 56 -16.72 9.58 -4.37
C THR A 56 -16.11 10.90 -4.85
N PRO A 57 -15.25 11.56 -4.04
CA PRO A 57 -14.59 12.78 -4.44
C PRO A 57 -13.49 12.50 -5.47
N THR A 58 -13.30 13.42 -6.41
CA THR A 58 -12.09 13.50 -7.23
C THR A 58 -10.86 13.81 -6.37
N ALA A 59 -9.66 13.64 -6.92
CA ALA A 59 -8.42 13.95 -6.19
C ALA A 59 -8.36 15.41 -5.71
N ALA A 60 -8.83 16.38 -6.51
CA ALA A 60 -8.85 17.78 -6.13
C ALA A 60 -9.87 18.06 -5.02
N GLU A 61 -11.05 17.47 -5.11
CA GLU A 61 -12.09 17.57 -4.07
C GLU A 61 -11.64 16.94 -2.75
N LEU A 62 -10.93 15.81 -2.81
CA LEU A 62 -10.36 15.15 -1.64
C LEU A 62 -9.35 16.04 -0.91
N THR A 63 -8.43 16.68 -1.65
CA THR A 63 -7.46 17.61 -1.06
C THR A 63 -8.15 18.83 -0.43
N ALA A 64 -9.15 19.41 -1.11
CA ALA A 64 -9.92 20.52 -0.57
C ALA A 64 -10.75 20.13 0.67
N LEU A 65 -11.33 18.92 0.67
CA LEU A 65 -12.05 18.37 1.80
C LEU A 65 -11.12 18.17 3.01
N ALA A 66 -9.94 17.57 2.79
CA ALA A 66 -8.94 17.36 3.84
C ALA A 66 -8.53 18.68 4.49
N ALA A 67 -8.22 19.69 3.67
CA ALA A 67 -7.86 21.01 4.19
C ALA A 67 -9.02 21.71 4.92
N THR A 68 -10.25 21.56 4.45
CA THR A 68 -11.45 22.11 5.12
C THR A 68 -11.71 21.43 6.47
N LEU A 69 -11.41 20.13 6.57
CA LEU A 69 -11.51 19.33 7.80
C LEU A 69 -10.24 19.36 8.65
N TRP A 70 -9.24 20.19 8.29
CA TRP A 70 -7.98 20.32 9.02
C TRP A 70 -7.25 18.99 9.25
N CYS A 71 -7.38 18.06 8.30
CA CYS A 71 -6.73 16.76 8.33
C CYS A 71 -5.86 16.55 7.09
N SER A 72 -5.02 15.51 7.12
CA SER A 72 -4.27 15.07 5.95
C SER A 72 -5.18 14.29 4.99
N PRO A 73 -4.95 14.35 3.65
CA PRO A 73 -5.72 13.54 2.71
C PRO A 73 -5.67 12.04 3.02
N GLY A 74 -4.55 11.55 3.57
CA GLY A 74 -4.40 10.16 3.99
C GLY A 74 -5.39 9.71 5.08
N GLU A 75 -5.88 10.63 5.93
CA GLU A 75 -6.90 10.32 6.94
C GLU A 75 -8.31 10.17 6.35
N LEU A 76 -8.51 10.63 5.12
CA LEU A 76 -9.75 10.49 4.36
C LEU A 76 -9.66 9.39 3.30
N MET A 77 -8.48 8.79 3.11
CA MET A 77 -8.25 7.76 2.12
C MET A 77 -8.34 6.36 2.74
N GLY A 78 -8.77 5.40 1.93
CA GLY A 78 -8.51 3.99 2.21
C GLY A 78 -7.03 3.65 2.06
N ALA A 79 -6.65 2.38 2.28
CA ALA A 79 -5.28 1.93 2.11
C ALA A 79 -4.78 2.23 0.68
N PRO A 80 -3.75 3.09 0.51
CA PRO A 80 -3.22 3.42 -0.80
C PRO A 80 -2.54 2.19 -1.42
N ARG A 81 -2.74 1.99 -2.72
CA ARG A 81 -2.19 0.85 -3.48
C ARG A 81 -1.36 1.29 -4.69
N THR A 82 -1.67 2.44 -5.27
CA THR A 82 -0.98 2.96 -6.46
C THR A 82 0.05 4.04 -6.10
N LEU A 83 1.02 4.27 -6.99
CA LEU A 83 1.99 5.38 -6.84
C LEU A 83 1.32 6.71 -6.53
N ARG A 84 0.27 6.99 -7.29
CA ARG A 84 -0.53 8.21 -7.19
C ARG A 84 -1.24 8.31 -5.86
N GLU A 85 -1.84 7.22 -5.38
CA GLU A 85 -2.54 7.20 -4.11
C GLU A 85 -1.60 7.43 -2.93
N HIS A 86 -0.40 6.81 -2.94
CA HIS A 86 0.61 7.08 -1.92
C HIS A 86 1.06 8.55 -1.93
N ARG A 87 1.23 9.15 -3.11
CA ARG A 87 1.54 10.58 -3.22
C ARG A 87 0.41 11.46 -2.66
N LEU A 88 -0.84 11.17 -3.04
CA LEU A 88 -2.01 11.93 -2.59
C LEU A 88 -2.20 11.83 -1.08
N ALA A 89 -2.03 10.64 -0.49
CA ALA A 89 -2.12 10.43 0.95
C ALA A 89 -1.10 11.27 1.74
N ARG A 90 0.03 11.62 1.11
CA ARG A 90 1.06 12.51 1.67
C ARG A 90 0.91 13.98 1.27
N ALA A 91 -0.12 14.34 0.51
CA ALA A 91 -0.35 15.68 -0.03
C ALA A 91 0.85 16.25 -0.82
N LEU A 92 1.60 15.39 -1.51
CA LEU A 92 2.79 15.81 -2.25
C LEU A 92 2.45 16.17 -3.71
N ALA A 93 3.10 17.23 -4.22
CA ALA A 93 3.06 17.58 -5.62
C ALA A 93 3.88 16.57 -6.45
N PRO A 94 3.46 16.25 -7.70
CA PRO A 94 4.22 15.34 -8.56
C PRO A 94 5.68 15.77 -8.76
N GLU A 95 5.94 17.08 -8.83
CA GLU A 95 7.26 17.67 -9.00
C GLU A 95 8.19 17.36 -7.83
N ASP A 96 7.66 17.38 -6.61
CA ASP A 96 8.44 17.11 -5.40
C ASP A 96 8.81 15.63 -5.31
N VAL A 97 7.90 14.74 -5.70
CA VAL A 97 8.20 13.30 -5.75
C VAL A 97 9.20 13.00 -6.86
N ALA A 98 9.02 13.58 -8.06
CA ALA A 98 9.96 13.40 -9.16
C ALA A 98 11.37 13.86 -8.77
N ARG A 99 11.49 15.04 -8.16
CA ARG A 99 12.76 15.59 -7.66
C ARG A 99 13.36 14.73 -6.55
N GLY A 100 12.56 14.32 -5.58
CA GLY A 100 13.00 13.48 -4.45
C GLY A 100 13.47 12.09 -4.89
N ALA A 101 12.78 11.48 -5.85
CA ALA A 101 13.16 10.18 -6.41
C ALA A 101 14.29 10.28 -7.46
N GLY A 102 14.65 11.49 -7.92
CA GLY A 102 15.67 11.71 -8.92
C GLY A 102 15.26 11.25 -10.32
N VAL A 103 13.99 11.47 -10.69
CA VAL A 103 13.44 11.19 -12.02
C VAL A 103 12.90 12.48 -12.64
N GLU A 104 12.78 12.48 -13.97
CA GLU A 104 12.15 13.59 -14.69
C GLU A 104 10.62 13.58 -14.46
N LEU A 105 9.99 14.76 -14.42
CA LEU A 105 8.58 14.93 -14.08
C LEU A 105 7.64 14.20 -15.06
N GLN A 106 7.83 14.34 -16.37
CA GLN A 106 7.01 13.64 -17.36
C GLN A 106 7.19 12.14 -17.28
N ALA A 107 8.42 11.67 -17.00
CA ALA A 107 8.66 10.26 -16.72
C ALA A 107 7.89 9.79 -15.48
N TYR A 108 7.89 10.56 -14.39
CA TYR A 108 7.14 10.25 -13.18
C TYR A 108 5.63 10.22 -13.42
N LEU A 109 5.07 11.23 -14.09
CA LEU A 109 3.63 11.29 -14.40
C LEU A 109 3.17 10.09 -15.23
N ARG A 110 3.99 9.64 -16.20
CA ARG A 110 3.70 8.40 -16.94
C ARG A 110 3.76 7.16 -16.07
N MET A 111 4.65 7.10 -15.08
CA MET A 111 4.70 5.99 -14.13
C MET A 111 3.46 5.97 -13.23
N GLU A 112 2.97 7.14 -12.80
CA GLU A 112 1.70 7.23 -12.07
C GLU A 112 0.50 6.78 -12.91
N GLU A 113 0.47 7.19 -14.18
CA GLU A 113 -0.64 6.87 -15.09
C GLU A 113 -0.68 5.39 -15.47
N THR A 114 0.50 4.77 -15.63
CA THR A 114 0.61 3.33 -15.94
C THR A 114 0.64 2.44 -14.70
N ASP A 115 0.66 3.03 -13.50
CA ASP A 115 0.90 2.37 -12.22
C ASP A 115 2.10 1.42 -12.24
N GLN A 116 3.15 1.82 -12.96
CA GLN A 116 4.36 1.04 -13.17
C GLN A 116 5.59 1.89 -12.90
N TRP A 117 6.22 1.63 -11.76
CA TRP A 117 7.52 2.20 -11.46
C TRP A 117 8.63 1.56 -12.32
N ARG A 118 9.43 2.39 -12.99
CA ARG A 118 10.55 1.94 -13.85
C ARG A 118 11.91 2.56 -13.47
N GLY A 119 12.04 3.04 -12.24
CA GLY A 119 13.30 3.61 -11.74
C GLY A 119 14.36 2.55 -11.42
N SER A 120 15.62 2.97 -11.41
CA SER A 120 16.75 2.17 -10.91
C SER A 120 16.61 1.84 -9.41
N ASP A 121 17.42 0.92 -8.89
CA ASP A 121 17.42 0.59 -7.45
C ASP A 121 17.64 1.82 -6.57
N ARG A 122 18.54 2.73 -6.97
CA ARG A 122 18.80 3.99 -6.26
C ARG A 122 17.56 4.90 -6.26
N GLN A 123 16.91 5.06 -7.41
CA GLN A 123 15.70 5.88 -7.53
C GLN A 123 14.52 5.26 -6.77
N SER A 124 14.43 3.92 -6.76
CA SER A 124 13.40 3.18 -6.02
C SER A 124 13.55 3.39 -4.51
N ALA A 125 14.77 3.32 -3.98
CA ALA A 125 15.04 3.62 -2.58
C ALA A 125 14.72 5.09 -2.23
N ALA A 126 15.08 6.03 -3.11
CA ALA A 126 14.76 7.45 -2.94
C ALA A 126 13.25 7.72 -2.97
N LEU A 127 12.51 7.03 -3.86
CA LEU A 127 11.04 7.08 -3.91
C LEU A 127 10.43 6.59 -2.59
N ALA A 128 10.89 5.44 -2.09
CA ALA A 128 10.38 4.86 -0.85
C ALA A 128 10.54 5.82 0.33
N HIS A 129 11.69 6.49 0.43
CA HIS A 129 11.93 7.52 1.43
C HIS A 129 11.02 8.74 1.22
N THR A 130 10.90 9.24 -0.01
CA THR A 130 10.09 10.42 -0.34
C THR A 130 8.61 10.24 -0.02
N LEU A 131 8.05 9.08 -0.38
CA LEU A 131 6.64 8.74 -0.11
C LEU A 131 6.41 8.15 1.29
N ARG A 132 7.50 7.91 2.04
CA ARG A 132 7.49 7.21 3.34
C ARG A 132 6.72 5.89 3.25
N LEU A 133 7.08 5.09 2.24
CA LEU A 133 6.46 3.79 1.97
C LEU A 133 6.87 2.78 3.05
N THR A 134 5.94 1.92 3.43
CA THR A 134 6.29 0.71 4.16
C THR A 134 7.00 -0.27 3.21
N LEU A 135 7.69 -1.28 3.75
CA LEU A 135 8.31 -2.33 2.92
C LEU A 135 7.29 -3.07 2.01
N PRO A 136 6.09 -3.46 2.51
CA PRO A 136 5.03 -3.98 1.65
C PRO A 136 4.65 -3.03 0.51
N ASP A 137 4.40 -1.77 0.84
CA ASP A 137 3.98 -0.77 -0.16
C ASP A 137 5.07 -0.54 -1.20
N PHE A 138 6.34 -0.46 -0.77
CA PHE A 138 7.49 -0.35 -1.65
C PHE A 138 7.54 -1.48 -2.66
N ILE A 139 7.35 -2.73 -2.22
CA ILE A 139 7.40 -3.89 -3.09
C ILE A 139 6.19 -3.97 -4.03
N ALA A 140 5.01 -3.59 -3.57
CA ALA A 140 3.82 -3.49 -4.39
C ALA A 140 3.98 -2.44 -5.50
N VAL A 141 4.32 -1.21 -5.10
CA VAL A 141 4.50 -0.04 -5.98
C VAL A 141 5.62 -0.24 -7.00
N THR A 142 6.68 -0.96 -6.65
CA THR A 142 7.78 -1.25 -7.57
C THR A 142 7.56 -2.48 -8.46
N GLY A 143 6.42 -3.17 -8.33
CA GLY A 143 6.11 -4.37 -9.11
C GLY A 143 7.01 -5.56 -8.76
N ARG A 144 7.59 -5.58 -7.56
CA ARG A 144 8.57 -6.60 -7.11
C ARG A 144 7.93 -7.74 -6.29
N ALA A 145 6.61 -7.69 -6.08
CA ALA A 145 5.88 -8.62 -5.21
C ALA A 145 6.01 -10.08 -5.65
N ASP A 146 5.78 -10.37 -6.92
CA ASP A 146 5.88 -11.74 -7.46
C ASP A 146 7.29 -12.30 -7.31
N ARG A 147 8.29 -11.46 -7.60
CA ARG A 147 9.69 -11.83 -7.46
C ARG A 147 10.06 -12.13 -6.00
N LEU A 148 9.54 -11.35 -5.06
CA LEU A 148 9.71 -11.62 -3.64
C LEU A 148 9.03 -12.94 -3.26
N ALA A 149 7.79 -13.16 -3.68
CA ALA A 149 7.05 -14.39 -3.39
C ALA A 149 7.77 -15.64 -3.91
N GLU A 150 8.36 -15.59 -5.11
CA GLU A 150 9.21 -16.67 -5.64
C GLU A 150 10.43 -16.96 -4.74
N LEU A 151 11.16 -15.91 -4.34
CA LEU A 151 12.33 -16.06 -3.46
C LEU A 151 11.93 -16.63 -2.10
N LEU A 152 10.82 -16.17 -1.52
CA LEU A 152 10.32 -16.65 -0.25
C LEU A 152 9.85 -18.11 -0.34
N ARG A 153 9.07 -18.47 -1.36
CA ARG A 153 8.66 -19.86 -1.61
C ARG A 153 9.88 -20.78 -1.70
N SER A 154 10.90 -20.36 -2.45
CA SER A 154 12.15 -21.13 -2.59
C SER A 154 12.93 -21.21 -1.28
N ALA A 155 12.98 -20.13 -0.50
CA ALA A 155 13.65 -20.09 0.80
C ALA A 155 13.01 -21.05 1.80
N VAL A 156 11.68 -21.10 1.82
CA VAL A 156 10.87 -21.88 2.74
C VAL A 156 10.93 -23.37 2.42
N THR A 157 10.87 -23.74 1.15
CA THR A 157 10.89 -25.16 0.71
C THR A 157 12.29 -25.77 0.70
N THR A 158 13.34 -24.96 0.62
CA THR A 158 14.74 -25.43 0.54
C THR A 158 15.55 -24.97 1.75
N ARG A 159 16.68 -24.29 1.51
CA ARG A 159 17.61 -23.79 2.53
C ARG A 159 17.54 -22.27 2.58
N TRP A 160 16.85 -21.75 3.60
CA TRP A 160 16.56 -20.31 3.73
C TRP A 160 17.80 -19.41 3.80
N GLN A 161 18.94 -19.89 4.34
CA GLN A 161 20.15 -19.07 4.50
C GLN A 161 20.70 -18.53 3.15
N GLY A 162 20.52 -19.28 2.06
CA GLY A 162 20.95 -18.85 0.72
C GLY A 162 20.15 -17.66 0.17
N TYR A 163 18.96 -17.42 0.71
CA TYR A 163 18.02 -16.41 0.24
C TYR A 163 18.09 -15.10 1.03
N VAL A 164 18.85 -15.04 2.14
CA VAL A 164 19.03 -13.81 2.93
C VAL A 164 19.55 -12.66 2.07
N ARG A 165 20.60 -12.89 1.27
CA ARG A 165 21.19 -11.84 0.42
C ARG A 165 20.28 -11.42 -0.75
N PRO A 166 19.67 -12.34 -1.52
CA PRO A 166 18.70 -11.97 -2.56
C PRO A 166 17.52 -11.16 -2.01
N VAL A 167 16.92 -11.57 -0.89
CA VAL A 167 15.75 -10.89 -0.31
C VAL A 167 16.15 -9.54 0.30
N SER A 168 17.27 -9.45 1.02
CA SER A 168 17.73 -8.18 1.59
C SER A 168 18.03 -7.14 0.51
N LYS A 169 18.62 -7.57 -0.62
CA LYS A 169 18.87 -6.69 -1.77
C LYS A 169 17.55 -6.21 -2.40
N LEU A 170 16.56 -7.10 -2.55
CA LEU A 170 15.27 -6.76 -3.17
C LEU A 170 14.49 -5.74 -2.34
N LEU A 171 14.51 -5.92 -1.01
CA LEU A 171 13.86 -5.04 -0.03
C LEU A 171 14.66 -3.77 0.29
N ALA A 172 15.91 -3.66 -0.19
CA ALA A 172 16.84 -2.58 0.14
C ALA A 172 17.08 -2.41 1.66
N VAL A 173 17.14 -3.51 2.43
CA VAL A 173 17.38 -3.52 3.89
C VAL A 173 18.65 -4.29 4.27
N ASP A 174 19.09 -4.13 5.52
CA ASP A 174 20.17 -4.93 6.07
C ASP A 174 19.79 -6.43 6.16
N LYS A 175 20.78 -7.30 6.05
CA LYS A 175 20.59 -8.76 6.10
C LYS A 175 19.99 -9.21 7.44
N ARG A 176 20.36 -8.56 8.55
CA ARG A 176 19.86 -8.90 9.89
C ARG A 176 18.35 -8.71 10.01
N THR A 177 17.79 -7.75 9.28
CA THR A 177 16.34 -7.48 9.22
C THR A 177 15.57 -8.65 8.61
N VAL A 178 16.21 -9.43 7.72
CA VAL A 178 15.57 -10.49 6.93
C VAL A 178 15.89 -11.90 7.48
N GLU A 179 17.03 -12.06 8.16
CA GLU A 179 17.48 -13.36 8.67
C GLU A 179 16.49 -14.00 9.65
N GLY A 180 16.02 -13.23 10.65
CA GLY A 180 15.03 -13.68 11.63
C GLY A 180 13.68 -14.07 11.00
N PRO A 181 13.08 -13.21 10.15
CA PRO A 181 11.87 -13.52 9.41
C PRO A 181 11.98 -14.78 8.55
N LEU A 182 13.05 -14.93 7.76
CA LEU A 182 13.23 -16.10 6.89
C LEU A 182 13.35 -17.40 7.68
N ARG A 183 14.08 -17.38 8.80
CA ARG A 183 14.18 -18.54 9.70
C ARG A 183 12.81 -18.93 10.24
N ARG A 184 12.05 -17.97 10.80
CA ARG A 184 10.72 -18.23 11.35
C ARG A 184 9.75 -18.76 10.29
N LEU A 185 9.75 -18.15 9.11
CA LEU A 185 8.89 -18.58 8.00
C LEU A 185 9.19 -20.01 7.55
N HIS A 186 10.48 -20.39 7.50
CA HIS A 186 10.89 -21.76 7.22
C HIS A 186 10.46 -22.73 8.32
N GLU A 187 10.66 -22.39 9.60
CA GLU A 187 10.22 -23.21 10.75
C GLU A 187 8.70 -23.43 10.77
N GLU A 188 7.90 -22.39 10.48
CA GLU A 188 6.44 -22.48 10.40
C GLU A 188 5.99 -23.46 9.31
N TYR A 189 6.61 -23.40 8.12
CA TYR A 189 6.31 -24.33 7.04
C TYR A 189 6.70 -25.77 7.38
N GLN A 190 7.91 -25.98 7.90
CA GLN A 190 8.38 -27.32 8.27
C GLN A 190 7.52 -27.93 9.38
N SER A 191 7.09 -27.14 10.37
CA SER A 191 6.17 -27.58 11.41
C SER A 191 4.82 -28.04 10.85
N ARG A 192 4.25 -27.31 9.88
CA ARG A 192 3.02 -27.71 9.20
C ARG A 192 3.21 -29.02 8.43
N MET A 193 4.32 -29.17 7.72
CA MET A 193 4.65 -30.43 7.03
C MET A 193 4.76 -31.61 8.01
N VAL A 194 5.53 -31.47 9.11
CA VAL A 194 5.75 -32.53 10.12
C VAL A 194 4.47 -32.91 10.86
N ARG A 195 3.63 -31.92 11.25
CA ARG A 195 2.33 -32.19 11.90
C ARG A 195 1.40 -33.04 11.03
N THR A 196 1.59 -33.02 9.72
CA THR A 196 0.77 -33.80 8.80
C THR A 196 1.27 -35.23 8.57
N LEU A 197 2.56 -35.49 8.84
CA LEU A 197 3.14 -36.83 8.91
C LEU A 197 2.78 -37.56 10.23
N SER A 198 2.60 -36.82 11.33
CA SER A 198 2.34 -37.39 12.67
C SER A 198 0.90 -37.95 12.85
N TRP A 199 -0.06 -37.56 11.99
CA TRP A 199 -1.49 -37.92 12.14
C TRP A 199 -2.06 -38.80 10.99
N GLY A 200 -1.21 -39.32 10.11
CA GLY A 200 -1.59 -39.71 8.75
C GLY A 200 -1.51 -41.19 8.36
N GLY A 201 -2.15 -42.09 9.09
CA GLY A 201 -2.48 -43.42 8.57
C GLY A 201 -3.71 -43.34 7.65
N GLY A 202 -3.52 -43.06 6.36
CA GLY A 202 -4.47 -43.45 5.31
C GLY A 202 -5.35 -42.39 4.62
N ALA A 203 -5.50 -41.15 5.15
CA ALA A 203 -6.34 -40.12 4.52
C ALA A 203 -5.69 -38.72 4.39
N SER A 204 -4.44 -38.52 4.86
CA SER A 204 -3.87 -37.18 5.07
C SER A 204 -2.93 -36.65 3.98
N ALA A 205 -2.61 -37.44 2.94
CA ALA A 205 -1.68 -37.01 1.89
C ALA A 205 -2.24 -35.83 1.07
N ASP A 206 -3.53 -35.88 0.69
CA ASP A 206 -4.15 -34.77 -0.04
C ASP A 206 -4.30 -33.52 0.83
N ALA A 207 -4.83 -33.64 2.06
CA ALA A 207 -4.97 -32.51 2.97
C ALA A 207 -3.62 -31.84 3.31
N SER A 208 -2.53 -32.63 3.39
CA SER A 208 -1.16 -32.12 3.61
C SER A 208 -0.65 -31.27 2.45
N GLY A 209 -0.89 -31.71 1.22
CA GLY A 209 -0.54 -30.95 0.03
C GLY A 209 -1.31 -29.64 -0.06
N HIS A 210 -2.58 -29.63 0.35
CA HIS A 210 -3.42 -28.42 0.32
C HIS A 210 -2.96 -27.38 1.36
N ALA A 211 -2.73 -27.78 2.62
CA ALA A 211 -2.28 -26.84 3.65
C ALA A 211 -0.88 -26.24 3.38
N GLY A 212 0.01 -27.03 2.75
CA GLY A 212 1.32 -26.54 2.29
C GLY A 212 1.21 -25.57 1.11
N ARG A 213 0.37 -25.88 0.12
CA ARG A 213 0.10 -24.99 -1.02
C ARG A 213 -0.52 -23.66 -0.57
N ASP A 214 -1.53 -23.70 0.29
CA ASP A 214 -2.18 -22.51 0.83
C ASP A 214 -1.20 -21.58 1.55
N PHE A 215 -0.25 -22.16 2.32
CA PHE A 215 0.79 -21.38 2.97
C PHE A 215 1.74 -20.72 1.97
N LEU A 216 2.15 -21.44 0.93
CA LEU A 216 3.06 -20.92 -0.11
C LEU A 216 2.37 -19.87 -0.98
N ASP A 217 1.06 -19.98 -1.21
CA ASP A 217 0.26 -19.00 -1.94
C ASP A 217 0.11 -17.69 -1.16
N ARG A 218 0.07 -17.76 0.18
CA ARG A 218 -0.01 -16.60 1.09
C ARG A 218 1.33 -16.28 1.77
N VAL A 219 2.45 -16.65 1.15
CA VAL A 219 3.77 -16.52 1.77
C VAL A 219 4.12 -15.08 2.15
N LEU A 220 3.65 -14.08 1.38
CA LEU A 220 3.86 -12.67 1.67
C LEU A 220 3.10 -12.24 2.92
N ASP A 221 1.85 -12.69 3.08
CA ASP A 221 1.01 -12.39 4.24
C ASP A 221 1.61 -12.93 5.54
N HIS A 222 2.32 -14.06 5.45
CA HIS A 222 3.06 -14.63 6.57
C HIS A 222 4.42 -13.96 6.81
N PHE A 223 5.05 -13.45 5.76
CA PHE A 223 6.36 -12.80 5.86
C PHE A 223 6.27 -11.40 6.48
N TRP A 224 5.35 -10.55 6.03
CA TRP A 224 5.29 -9.14 6.47
C TRP A 224 5.14 -8.93 7.98
N PRO A 225 4.30 -9.70 8.70
CA PRO A 225 4.19 -9.57 10.15
C PRO A 225 5.48 -9.92 10.91
N LEU A 226 6.41 -10.66 10.29
CA LEU A 226 7.68 -11.07 10.90
C LEU A 226 8.77 -10.00 10.75
N VAL A 227 8.65 -9.14 9.74
CA VAL A 227 9.65 -8.10 9.42
C VAL A 227 9.44 -6.88 10.33
N PRO A 228 10.49 -6.35 10.98
CA PRO A 228 10.39 -5.07 11.69
C PRO A 228 9.92 -3.99 10.71
N GLY A 229 8.80 -3.33 11.01
CA GLY A 229 8.28 -2.27 10.16
C GLY A 229 9.31 -1.15 10.00
N HIS A 230 9.26 -0.48 8.85
CA HIS A 230 9.96 0.76 8.48
C HIS A 230 11.30 0.60 7.70
N LEU A 231 11.42 1.35 6.61
CA LEU A 231 12.64 1.64 5.82
C LEU A 231 13.37 2.85 6.38
#